data_AF-A0A7S3UJE2-F1
#
_entry.id   AF-A0A7S3UJE2-F1
#
_cell.length_a   1.000
_cell.length_b   1.000
_cell.length_c   1.000
_cell.angle_alpha   90.00
_cell.angle_beta   90.00
_cell.angle_gamma   90.00
#
_symmetry.space_group_name_H-M   'P 1'
#
loop_
_entity.id
_entity.type
_entity.pdbx_description
1 polymer ?
#
loop_
_entity_poly.entity_id
_entity_poly.type
_entity_poly.pdbx_seq_one_letter_code
_entity_poly.pdbx_strand_id
1 'polypeptide(L)'
;KFRAIAEAFDVLSDPGRRATFDQFGEEGLKTGVASLKATFRGYQYTGDPYALFNEFFGSKSPFAEVVRENGVLSDDFVMRPLEIPKKKEDPLVVDFEVTLEELFVGAKKQISV
;
A
#
# COMPACT_ATOMS: atom_id res chain seq x y z
N LYS A 1 -18.39 -5.44 -10.49
CA LYS A 1 -17.33 -5.71 -9.48
C LYS A 1 -15.96 -5.26 -9.98
N PHE A 2 -15.48 -5.74 -11.13
CA PHE A 2 -14.17 -5.34 -11.68
C PHE A 2 -14.01 -3.83 -11.93
N ARG A 3 -15.05 -3.18 -12.50
CA ARG A 3 -15.08 -1.72 -12.67
C ARG A 3 -14.84 -0.94 -11.38
N ALA A 4 -15.42 -1.39 -10.25
CA ALA A 4 -15.27 -0.71 -8.97
C ALA A 4 -13.84 -0.81 -8.42
N ILE A 5 -13.14 -1.91 -8.72
CA ILE A 5 -11.73 -2.08 -8.34
C ILE A 5 -10.85 -1.12 -9.15
N ALA A 6 -11.10 -1.03 -10.47
CA ALA A 6 -10.38 -0.11 -11.34
C ALA A 6 -10.62 1.36 -10.96
N GLU A 7 -11.86 1.71 -10.63
CA GLU A 7 -12.22 3.04 -10.11
C GLU A 7 -11.51 3.32 -8.77
N ALA A 8 -11.54 2.37 -7.83
CA ALA A 8 -10.83 2.52 -6.55
C ALA A 8 -9.32 2.70 -6.74
N PHE A 9 -8.71 1.97 -7.68
CA PHE A 9 -7.31 2.14 -8.03
C PHE A 9 -7.04 3.55 -8.56
N ASP A 10 -7.79 4.04 -9.54
CA ASP A 10 -7.59 5.37 -10.16
C ASP A 10 -7.82 6.54 -9.17
N VAL A 11 -8.65 6.33 -8.14
CA VAL A 11 -8.83 7.31 -7.06
C VAL A 11 -7.66 7.27 -6.07
N LEU A 12 -7.26 6.09 -5.63
CA LEU A 12 -6.28 5.92 -4.57
C LEU A 12 -4.82 6.01 -5.06
N SER A 13 -4.59 5.89 -6.37
CA SER A 13 -3.27 6.04 -7.00
C SER A 13 -2.82 7.50 -7.07
N ASP A 14 -3.73 8.45 -7.27
CA ASP A 14 -3.42 9.88 -7.32
C ASP A 14 -3.45 10.49 -5.90
N PRO A 15 -2.34 11.07 -5.41
CA PRO A 15 -2.29 11.63 -4.06
C PRO A 15 -3.33 12.73 -3.81
N GLY A 16 -3.71 13.50 -4.83
CA GLY A 16 -4.70 14.58 -4.70
C GLY A 16 -6.13 14.04 -4.58
N ARG A 17 -6.50 13.10 -5.44
CA ARG A 17 -7.81 12.41 -5.37
C ARG A 17 -7.94 11.60 -4.09
N ARG A 18 -6.87 10.91 -3.68
CA ARG A 18 -6.81 10.19 -2.40
C ARG A 18 -7.01 11.13 -1.22
N ALA A 19 -6.31 12.27 -1.17
CA ALA A 19 -6.48 13.24 -0.09
C ALA A 19 -7.92 13.78 0.01
N THR A 20 -8.57 14.05 -1.13
CA THR A 20 -9.98 14.46 -1.16
C THR A 20 -10.90 13.35 -0.67
N PHE A 21 -10.67 12.10 -1.10
CA PHE A 21 -11.44 10.94 -0.64
C PHE A 21 -11.27 10.68 0.86
N ASP A 22 -10.05 10.77 1.39
CA ASP A 22 -9.76 10.58 2.81
C ASP A 22 -10.43 11.67 3.69
N GLN A 23 -10.61 12.88 3.17
CA GLN A 23 -11.21 14.00 3.91
C GLN A 23 -12.73 14.09 3.78
N PHE A 24 -13.27 13.86 2.58
CA PHE A 24 -14.68 14.14 2.25
C PHE A 24 -15.44 12.91 1.74
N GLY A 25 -14.78 11.75 1.68
CA GLY A 25 -15.37 10.50 1.18
C GLY A 25 -15.73 10.54 -0.30
N GLU A 26 -16.57 9.59 -0.70
CA GLU A 26 -17.06 9.43 -2.07
C GLU A 26 -17.88 10.65 -2.52
N GLU A 27 -18.70 11.23 -1.64
CA GLU A 27 -19.57 12.36 -1.96
C GLU A 27 -18.78 13.62 -2.32
N GLY A 28 -17.73 13.94 -1.56
CA GLY A 28 -16.86 15.07 -1.87
C GLY A 28 -16.00 14.83 -3.10
N LEU A 29 -15.60 13.58 -3.34
CA LEU A 29 -14.85 13.22 -4.54
C LEU A 29 -15.71 13.38 -5.80
N LYS A 30 -16.98 12.91 -5.80
CA LYS A 30 -17.87 12.94 -6.98
C LYS A 30 -18.50 14.31 -7.22
N THR A 31 -18.94 14.99 -6.18
CA THR A 31 -19.58 16.31 -6.29
C THR A 31 -18.55 17.42 -6.53
N GLY A 32 -17.31 17.18 -6.12
CA GLY A 32 -16.28 18.20 -6.05
C GLY A 32 -16.36 18.99 -4.75
N VAL A 33 -15.24 19.55 -4.33
CA VAL A 33 -15.13 20.36 -3.13
C VAL A 33 -14.54 21.71 -3.50
N ALA A 34 -15.29 22.77 -3.24
CA ALA A 34 -14.77 24.13 -3.28
C ALA A 34 -14.41 24.54 -1.85
N SER A 35 -13.11 24.55 -1.54
CA SER A 35 -12.60 25.04 -0.25
C SER A 35 -11.73 26.27 -0.48
N LEU A 36 -11.58 27.10 0.56
CA LEU A 36 -10.81 28.36 0.55
C LEU A 36 -9.35 28.19 0.06
N LYS A 37 -8.80 26.97 0.12
CA LYS A 37 -7.42 26.66 -0.29
C LYS A 37 -7.29 25.89 -1.61
N ALA A 38 -8.35 25.24 -2.09
CA ALA A 38 -8.30 24.42 -3.30
C ALA A 38 -9.71 24.13 -3.85
N THR A 39 -9.83 24.11 -5.18
CA THR A 39 -11.04 23.71 -5.89
C THR A 39 -10.79 22.35 -6.54
N PHE A 40 -11.37 21.29 -5.97
CA PHE A 40 -11.38 19.97 -6.59
C PHE A 40 -12.65 19.84 -7.44
N ARG A 41 -12.48 19.60 -8.75
CA ARG A 41 -13.63 19.33 -9.62
C ARG A 41 -14.11 17.90 -9.42
N GLY A 42 -15.43 17.70 -9.44
CA GLY A 42 -16.05 16.38 -9.29
C GLY A 42 -15.40 15.33 -10.19
N TYR A 43 -15.06 14.19 -9.59
CA TYR A 43 -14.42 13.07 -10.25
C TYR A 43 -15.45 12.04 -10.67
N GLN A 44 -15.32 11.56 -11.90
CA GLN A 44 -16.11 10.47 -12.46
C GLN A 44 -15.17 9.54 -13.21
N TYR A 45 -15.22 8.25 -12.89
CA TYR A 45 -14.39 7.26 -13.59
C TYR A 45 -14.86 7.07 -15.04
N THR A 46 -13.96 7.37 -15.98
CA THR A 46 -14.18 7.25 -17.45
C THR A 46 -13.26 6.24 -18.13
N GLY A 47 -12.35 5.60 -17.39
CA GLY A 47 -11.41 4.63 -17.93
C GLY A 47 -12.04 3.28 -18.28
N ASP A 48 -11.38 2.51 -19.15
CA ASP A 48 -11.68 1.09 -19.33
C ASP A 48 -10.95 0.27 -18.26
N PRO A 49 -11.69 -0.47 -17.40
CA PRO A 49 -11.09 -1.33 -16.38
C PRO A 49 -10.12 -2.37 -16.92
N TYR A 50 -10.38 -2.93 -18.11
CA TYR A 50 -9.54 -3.97 -18.69
C TYR A 50 -8.25 -3.42 -19.30
N ALA A 51 -8.32 -2.23 -19.91
CA ALA A 51 -7.13 -1.52 -20.37
C ALA A 51 -6.19 -1.19 -19.19
N LEU A 52 -6.72 -0.60 -18.11
CA LEU A 52 -5.94 -0.29 -16.90
C LEU A 52 -5.29 -1.55 -16.30
N PHE A 53 -6.06 -2.64 -16.23
CA PHE A 53 -5.56 -3.90 -15.68
C PHE A 53 -4.44 -4.49 -16.53
N ASN A 54 -4.61 -4.52 -17.85
CA ASN A 54 -3.58 -5.03 -18.76
C ASN A 54 -2.34 -4.12 -18.78
N GLU A 55 -2.51 -2.80 -18.63
CA GLU A 55 -1.39 -1.86 -18.50
C GLU A 55 -0.57 -2.13 -17.23
N PHE A 56 -1.25 -2.37 -16.11
CA PHE A 56 -0.58 -2.60 -14.82
C PHE A 56 0.07 -3.99 -14.72
N PHE A 57 -0.65 -5.05 -15.11
CA PHE A 57 -0.20 -6.44 -14.95
C PHE A 57 0.44 -7.03 -16.23
N GLY A 58 0.40 -6.34 -17.36
CA GLY A 58 0.90 -6.83 -18.65
C GLY A 58 0.09 -7.97 -19.26
N SER A 59 -0.93 -8.48 -18.58
CA SER A 59 -1.75 -9.60 -19.04
C SER A 59 -3.14 -9.60 -18.40
N LYS A 60 -4.01 -10.51 -18.88
CA LYS A 60 -5.39 -10.67 -18.38
C LYS A 60 -5.47 -11.36 -17.01
N SER A 61 -4.36 -11.89 -16.49
CA SER A 61 -4.30 -12.55 -15.18
C SER A 61 -3.08 -12.03 -14.41
N PRO A 62 -3.25 -11.55 -13.17
CA PRO A 62 -2.11 -11.05 -12.39
C PRO A 62 -1.13 -12.17 -12.02
N PHE A 63 -1.53 -13.43 -12.25
CA PHE A 63 -0.74 -14.62 -12.00
C PHE A 63 -0.34 -15.33 -13.29
N ALA A 64 -0.47 -14.72 -14.48
CA ALA A 64 -0.13 -15.39 -15.74
C ALA A 64 1.32 -15.90 -15.77
N GLU A 65 2.24 -15.20 -15.10
CA GLU A 65 3.65 -15.60 -14.97
C GLU A 65 3.89 -16.66 -13.89
N VAL A 66 2.99 -16.76 -12.90
CA VAL A 66 3.12 -17.62 -11.71
C VAL A 66 2.32 -18.90 -11.85
N VAL A 67 1.17 -18.87 -12.50
CA VAL A 67 0.23 -19.98 -12.66
C VAL A 67 0.05 -20.20 -14.16
N ARG A 68 0.61 -21.29 -14.67
CA ARG A 68 0.41 -21.71 -16.07
C ARG A 68 -1.05 -22.09 -16.29
N GLU A 69 -1.46 -22.11 -17.55
CA GLU A 69 -2.84 -22.41 -18.00
C GLU A 69 -3.38 -23.73 -17.44
N ASN A 70 -2.51 -24.67 -17.07
CA ASN A 70 -2.85 -25.96 -16.47
C ASN A 70 -3.02 -25.93 -14.93
N GLY A 71 -3.02 -24.75 -14.31
CA GLY A 71 -3.10 -24.59 -12.85
C GLY A 71 -1.81 -24.97 -12.10
N VAL A 72 -0.73 -25.26 -12.83
CA VAL A 72 0.59 -25.58 -12.27
C VAL A 72 1.38 -24.29 -12.12
N LEU A 73 2.09 -24.15 -10.99
CA LEU A 73 2.97 -23.01 -10.78
C LEU A 73 4.10 -23.02 -11.83
N SER A 74 4.56 -21.85 -12.26
CA SER A 74 5.67 -21.75 -13.20
C SER A 74 6.94 -22.35 -12.58
N ASP A 75 7.75 -23.02 -13.42
CA ASP A 75 9.00 -23.64 -12.95
C ASP A 75 9.90 -22.60 -12.27
N ASP A 76 9.91 -21.36 -12.77
CA ASP A 76 10.64 -20.24 -12.18
C ASP A 76 10.16 -19.87 -10.77
N PHE A 77 8.86 -20.01 -10.47
CA PHE A 77 8.32 -19.75 -9.14
C PHE A 77 8.59 -20.92 -8.18
N VAL A 78 8.49 -22.16 -8.67
CA VAL A 78 8.75 -23.38 -7.88
C VAL A 78 10.24 -23.55 -7.58
N MET A 79 11.10 -23.12 -8.49
CA MET A 79 12.56 -23.22 -8.38
C MET A 79 13.20 -21.99 -7.72
N ARG A 80 12.41 -20.95 -7.35
CA ARG A 80 12.94 -19.89 -6.48
C ARG A 80 13.41 -20.55 -5.18
N PRO A 81 14.67 -20.36 -4.78
CA PRO A 81 15.09 -20.74 -3.45
C PRO A 81 14.13 -20.04 -2.49
N LEU A 82 13.37 -20.80 -1.72
CA LEU A 82 12.72 -20.24 -0.53
C LEU A 82 13.85 -19.59 0.25
N GLU A 83 13.90 -18.26 0.28
CA GLU A 83 14.67 -17.57 1.29
C GLU A 83 14.12 -18.14 2.59
N ILE A 84 14.91 -19.00 3.23
CA ILE A 84 14.57 -19.58 4.53
C ILE A 84 14.21 -18.36 5.36
N PRO A 85 12.95 -18.20 5.80
CA PRO A 85 12.56 -17.00 6.52
C PRO A 85 13.52 -16.91 7.68
N LYS A 86 14.37 -15.86 7.67
CA LYS A 86 15.40 -15.68 8.70
C LYS A 86 14.66 -15.83 10.02
N LYS A 87 15.07 -16.81 10.83
CA LYS A 87 14.44 -17.06 12.13
C LYS A 87 14.36 -15.68 12.81
N LYS A 88 13.14 -15.25 13.14
CA LYS A 88 12.94 -13.98 13.84
C LYS A 88 13.92 -13.96 15.02
N GLU A 89 14.78 -12.95 15.07
CA GLU A 89 15.73 -12.80 16.17
C GLU A 89 14.93 -12.79 17.48
N ASP A 90 15.45 -13.52 18.47
CA ASP A 90 14.81 -13.59 19.77
C ASP A 90 14.73 -12.17 20.37
N PRO A 91 13.67 -11.82 21.12
CA PRO A 91 13.48 -10.46 21.60
C PRO A 91 14.66 -9.99 22.46
N LEU A 92 15.21 -8.83 22.12
CA LEU A 92 16.27 -8.19 22.90
C LEU A 92 15.66 -7.56 24.17
N VAL A 93 16.00 -8.10 25.35
CA VAL A 93 15.64 -7.54 26.66
C VAL A 93 16.92 -7.03 27.32
N VAL A 94 17.00 -5.72 27.56
CA VAL A 94 18.13 -5.08 28.24
C VAL A 94 17.61 -4.28 29.43
N ASP A 95 18.07 -4.64 30.62
CA ASP A 95 17.81 -3.86 31.83
C ASP A 95 18.78 -2.68 31.89
N PHE A 96 18.23 -1.48 32.12
CA PHE A 96 19.01 -0.25 32.09
C PHE A 96 18.68 0.65 33.28
N GLU A 97 19.69 1.10 34.02
CA GLU A 97 19.53 1.96 35.19
C GLU A 97 19.37 3.44 34.80
N VAL A 98 18.16 3.98 35.03
CA VAL A 98 17.84 5.39 34.82
C VAL A 98 17.71 6.14 36.13
N THR A 99 18.18 7.39 36.13
CA THR A 99 17.90 8.34 37.22
C THR A 99 16.56 9.05 36.99
N LEU A 100 15.95 9.60 38.05
CA LEU A 100 14.66 10.30 37.95
C LEU A 100 14.77 11.58 37.11
N GLU A 101 15.93 12.23 37.13
CA GLU A 101 16.23 13.44 36.36
C GLU A 101 16.26 13.13 34.85
N GLU A 102 16.88 12.01 34.46
CA GLU A 102 16.92 11.56 33.07
C GLU A 102 15.54 11.14 32.55
N LEU A 103 14.69 10.61 33.42
CA LEU A 103 13.29 10.31 33.09
C LEU A 103 12.48 11.60 32.86
N PHE A 104 12.77 12.66 33.63
CA PHE A 104 12.06 13.93 33.54
C PHE A 104 12.46 14.77 32.32
N VAL A 105 13.75 14.89 32.03
CA VAL A 105 14.28 15.72 30.92
C VAL A 105 14.37 14.94 29.61
N GLY A 106 14.41 13.61 29.69
CA GLY A 106 14.72 12.71 28.59
C GLY A 106 16.24 12.57 28.39
N ALA A 107 16.71 11.34 28.18
CA ALA A 107 18.12 11.04 27.93
C ALA A 107 18.30 10.10 26.72
N LYS A 108 19.41 10.25 25.99
CA LYS A 108 19.84 9.31 24.96
C LYS A 108 21.00 8.50 25.50
N LYS A 109 20.87 7.18 25.53
CA LYS A 109 21.94 6.27 25.96
C LYS A 109 22.17 5.23 24.89
N GLN A 110 23.44 4.97 24.59
CA GLN A 110 23.83 3.92 23.67
C GLN A 110 24.01 2.63 24.46
N ILE A 111 23.31 1.59 24.04
CA ILE A 111 23.44 0.24 24.59
C ILE A 111 24.15 -0.58 23.52
N SER A 112 25.29 -1.16 23.87
CA SER A 112 25.95 -2.17 23.04
C SER A 112 25.41 -3.53 23.45
N VAL A 113 24.86 -4.25 22.48
CA VAL A 113 24.29 -5.60 22.62
C VAL A 113 25.25 -6.60 22.01
#